data_AF-A0A0U0ZS88-F1
#
_entry.id   AF-A0A0U0ZS88-F1
#
_cell.length_a   1.000
_cell.length_b   1.000
_cell.length_c   1.000
_cell.angle_alpha   90.00
_cell.angle_beta   90.00
_cell.angle_gamma   90.00
#
_symmetry.space_group_name_H-M   'P 1'
#
loop_
_entity.id
_entity.type
_entity.pdbx_description
1 polymer ?
#
loop_
_entity_poly.entity_id
_entity_poly.type
_entity_poly.pdbx_seq_one_letter_code
_entity_poly.pdbx_strand_id
1 'polypeptide(L)'
;MIGSVSVVDVKISRTQDVLAAHECDWTREGQGLCQCGLVVDTEQQWARHADRALVSALWTPDCESITTAQGLEQLPGGSTILALPGARGRVHRRLVFDDPALVAWSDLYGTVRAARMLVPAVVLERGRAAHLEVQVR
;
A
#
# COMPACT_ATOMS: atom_id res chain seq x y z
N MET A 1 37.76 -10.36 -16.22
CA MET A 1 36.92 -10.78 -15.08
C MET A 1 35.53 -10.21 -15.32
N ILE A 2 34.58 -11.06 -15.68
CA ILE A 2 33.19 -10.65 -15.93
C ILE A 2 32.45 -10.80 -14.60
N GLY A 3 32.13 -9.67 -13.96
CA GLY A 3 31.33 -9.66 -12.75
C GLY A 3 29.89 -10.02 -13.09
N SER A 4 29.39 -11.10 -12.49
CA SER A 4 27.98 -11.46 -12.53
C SER A 4 27.17 -10.40 -11.76
N VAL A 5 26.31 -9.68 -12.47
CA VAL A 5 25.24 -8.90 -11.84
C VAL A 5 24.24 -9.90 -11.27
N SER A 6 24.28 -10.11 -9.95
CA SER A 6 23.16 -10.75 -9.27
C SER A 6 21.99 -9.79 -9.35
N VAL A 7 20.99 -10.13 -10.17
CA VAL A 7 19.66 -9.57 -10.06
C VAL A 7 19.16 -10.02 -8.70
N VAL A 8 19.29 -9.16 -7.68
CA VAL A 8 18.57 -9.37 -6.43
C VAL A 8 17.12 -9.40 -6.84
N ASP A 9 16.50 -10.56 -6.66
CA ASP A 9 15.09 -10.81 -6.90
C ASP A 9 14.33 -9.88 -5.96
N VAL A 10 14.11 -8.62 -6.39
CA VAL A 10 13.30 -7.65 -5.66
C VAL A 10 11.90 -8.20 -5.76
N LYS A 11 11.56 -9.15 -4.89
CA LYS A 11 10.18 -9.62 -4.73
C LYS A 11 9.35 -8.37 -4.58
N ILE A 12 8.55 -8.02 -5.58
CA ILE A 12 7.68 -6.88 -5.54
C ILE A 12 6.65 -7.16 -4.43
N SER A 13 6.23 -6.14 -3.68
CA SER A 13 5.22 -6.34 -2.63
C SER A 13 3.91 -6.81 -3.30
N ARG A 14 3.14 -7.73 -2.70
CA ARG A 14 1.88 -8.17 -3.30
C ARG A 14 0.90 -7.00 -3.43
N THR A 15 0.98 -6.03 -2.52
CA THR A 15 0.27 -4.75 -2.65
C THR A 15 0.62 -4.07 -3.98
N GLN A 16 1.90 -4.00 -4.34
CA GLN A 16 2.34 -3.38 -5.60
C GLN A 16 1.90 -4.19 -6.82
N ASP A 17 1.98 -5.52 -6.79
CA ASP A 17 1.51 -6.38 -7.89
C ASP A 17 0.02 -6.17 -8.17
N VAL A 18 -0.79 -6.14 -7.10
CA VAL A 18 -2.23 -5.87 -7.22
C VAL A 18 -2.47 -4.47 -7.76
N LEU A 19 -1.78 -3.45 -7.25
CA LEU A 19 -1.94 -2.08 -7.73
C LEU A 19 -1.53 -1.92 -9.19
N ALA A 20 -0.43 -2.53 -9.64
CA ALA A 20 0.02 -2.49 -11.02
C ALA A 20 -1.04 -3.07 -11.97
N ALA A 21 -1.63 -4.22 -11.62
CA ALA A 21 -2.71 -4.83 -12.39
C ALA A 21 -4.00 -3.98 -12.46
N HIS A 22 -4.13 -2.96 -11.59
CA HIS A 22 -5.28 -2.07 -11.50
C HIS A 22 -4.91 -0.61 -11.80
N GLU A 23 -3.70 -0.34 -12.31
CA GLU A 23 -3.29 0.97 -12.78
C GLU A 23 -4.07 1.33 -14.05
N CYS A 24 -4.38 2.62 -14.24
CA CYS A 24 -5.14 3.08 -15.39
C CYS A 24 -4.37 4.13 -16.18
N ASP A 25 -4.42 3.99 -17.50
CA ASP A 25 -3.99 5.02 -18.43
C ASP A 25 -5.11 6.05 -18.56
N TRP A 26 -4.83 7.29 -18.15
CA TRP A 26 -5.81 8.37 -18.15
C TRP A 26 -5.81 9.12 -19.48
N THR A 27 -7.00 9.22 -20.08
CA THR A 27 -7.23 10.03 -21.28
C THR A 27 -7.31 11.52 -20.93
N ARG A 28 -7.19 12.39 -21.94
CA ARG A 28 -7.36 13.85 -21.78
C ARG A 28 -8.76 14.25 -21.32
N GLU A 29 -9.75 13.38 -21.54
CA GLU A 29 -11.15 13.58 -21.17
C GLU A 29 -11.44 13.14 -19.72
N GLY A 30 -10.43 12.61 -19.02
CA GLY A 30 -10.54 12.21 -17.61
C GLY A 30 -11.02 10.76 -17.41
N GLN A 31 -11.24 10.01 -18.48
CA GLN A 31 -11.54 8.57 -18.41
C GLN A 31 -10.25 7.77 -18.23
N GLY A 32 -10.25 6.82 -17.30
CA GLY A 32 -9.16 5.89 -17.04
C GLY A 32 -9.44 4.51 -17.64
N LEU A 33 -8.48 3.98 -18.40
CA LEU A 33 -8.49 2.62 -18.94
C LEU A 33 -7.55 1.75 -18.10
N CYS A 34 -8.10 0.93 -17.21
CA CYS A 34 -7.32 0.15 -16.27
C CYS A 34 -6.79 -1.14 -16.89
N GLN A 35 -5.60 -1.59 -16.48
CA GLN A 35 -4.97 -2.81 -17.00
C GLN A 35 -5.83 -4.08 -16.78
N CYS A 36 -6.67 -4.07 -15.74
CA CYS A 36 -7.67 -5.11 -15.47
C CYS A 36 -8.87 -5.11 -16.45
N GLY A 37 -8.90 -4.18 -17.41
CA GLY A 37 -9.98 -4.01 -18.39
C GLY A 37 -11.16 -3.16 -17.90
N LEU A 38 -11.11 -2.63 -16.66
CA LEU A 38 -12.13 -1.71 -16.17
C LEU A 38 -11.95 -0.33 -16.79
N VAL A 39 -13.06 0.27 -17.19
CA VAL A 39 -13.13 1.68 -17.57
C VAL A 39 -13.75 2.47 -16.42
N VAL A 40 -13.09 3.55 -16.00
CA VAL A 40 -13.53 4.42 -14.90
C VAL A 40 -13.57 5.87 -15.35
N ASP A 41 -14.51 6.64 -14.82
CA ASP A 41 -14.71 8.04 -15.23
C ASP A 41 -14.06 9.04 -14.25
N THR A 42 -13.55 8.55 -13.12
CA THR A 42 -12.93 9.39 -12.08
C THR A 42 -11.85 8.62 -11.30
N GLU A 43 -10.83 9.32 -10.81
CA GLU A 43 -9.84 8.76 -9.88
C GLU A 43 -10.50 8.16 -8.62
N GLN A 44 -11.61 8.73 -8.19
CA GLN A 44 -12.35 8.22 -7.04
C GLN A 44 -12.97 6.83 -7.32
N GLN A 45 -13.45 6.58 -8.54
CA GLN A 45 -13.91 5.25 -8.94
C GLN A 45 -12.75 4.26 -8.99
N TRP A 46 -11.62 4.66 -9.58
CA TRP A 46 -10.40 3.87 -9.57
C TRP A 46 -9.98 3.48 -8.15
N ALA A 47 -9.84 4.45 -7.25
CA ALA A 47 -9.41 4.20 -5.88
C ALA A 47 -10.36 3.26 -5.13
N ARG A 48 -11.69 3.38 -5.35
CA ARG A 48 -12.66 2.41 -4.81
C ARG A 48 -12.48 0.99 -5.38
N HIS A 49 -12.17 0.89 -6.67
CA HIS A 49 -11.95 -0.39 -7.33
C HIS A 49 -10.67 -1.06 -6.84
N ALA A 50 -9.55 -0.34 -6.85
CA ALA A 50 -8.26 -0.80 -6.36
C ALA A 50 -8.28 -1.16 -4.86
N ASP A 51 -8.98 -0.38 -4.03
CA ASP A 51 -9.19 -0.69 -2.60
C ASP A 51 -9.87 -2.06 -2.41
N ARG A 52 -10.91 -2.36 -3.20
CA ARG A 52 -11.60 -3.66 -3.15
C ARG A 52 -10.70 -4.80 -3.64
N ALA A 53 -9.93 -4.57 -4.70
CA ALA A 53 -9.00 -5.57 -5.22
C ALA A 53 -7.92 -5.93 -4.20
N LEU A 54 -7.33 -4.92 -3.53
CA LEU A 54 -6.35 -5.13 -2.47
C LEU A 54 -6.92 -5.94 -1.31
N VAL A 55 -8.09 -5.57 -0.80
CA VAL A 55 -8.74 -6.33 0.28
C VAL A 55 -9.01 -7.76 -0.16
N SER A 56 -9.56 -7.96 -1.36
CA SER A 56 -9.87 -9.30 -1.86
C SER A 56 -8.64 -10.19 -2.06
N ALA A 57 -7.50 -9.61 -2.43
CA ALA A 57 -6.28 -10.36 -2.71
C ALA A 57 -5.43 -10.63 -1.46
N LEU A 58 -5.47 -9.74 -0.48
CA LEU A 58 -4.57 -9.75 0.67
C LEU A 58 -5.23 -10.20 1.97
N TRP A 59 -6.54 -10.02 2.13
CA TRP A 59 -7.23 -10.42 3.35
C TRP A 59 -7.28 -11.95 3.47
N THR A 60 -6.99 -12.44 4.67
CA THR A 60 -7.16 -13.85 5.06
C THR A 60 -7.73 -13.91 6.48
N PRO A 61 -8.33 -15.03 6.89
CA PRO A 61 -8.82 -15.21 8.26
C PRO A 61 -7.73 -15.06 9.33
N ASP A 62 -6.47 -15.32 8.99
CA ASP A 62 -5.33 -15.28 9.90
C ASP A 62 -4.63 -13.92 9.95
N CYS A 63 -5.15 -12.92 9.24
CA CYS A 63 -4.60 -11.58 9.27
C CYS A 63 -4.61 -11.00 10.70
N GLU A 64 -3.46 -10.48 11.10
CA GLU A 64 -3.27 -9.88 12.42
C GLU A 64 -4.11 -8.60 12.59
N SER A 65 -4.75 -8.48 13.76
CA SER A 65 -5.47 -7.26 14.15
C SER A 65 -4.62 -6.44 15.13
N ILE A 66 -4.47 -5.15 14.84
CA ILE A 66 -3.79 -4.16 15.68
C ILE A 66 -4.82 -3.19 16.24
N THR A 67 -4.86 -3.06 17.56
CA THR A 67 -5.83 -2.24 18.30
C THR A 67 -5.22 -0.99 18.92
N THR A 68 -3.90 -0.80 18.82
CA THR A 68 -3.18 0.34 19.41
C THR A 68 -2.40 1.11 18.34
N ALA A 69 -2.31 2.44 18.50
CA ALA A 69 -1.55 3.28 17.58
C ALA A 69 -0.07 2.89 17.56
N GLN A 70 0.50 2.58 18.74
CA GLN A 70 1.88 2.12 18.88
C GLN A 70 2.15 0.85 18.07
N GLY A 71 1.21 -0.10 18.03
CA GLY A 71 1.36 -1.32 17.22
C GLY A 71 1.47 -1.01 15.72
N LEU A 72 0.71 -0.03 15.22
CA LEU A 72 0.81 0.42 13.84
C LEU A 72 2.14 1.14 13.58
N GLU A 73 2.56 2.01 14.49
CA GLU A 73 3.83 2.75 14.39
C GLU A 73 5.07 1.85 14.41
N GLN A 74 4.95 0.63 14.91
CA GLN A 74 6.01 -0.39 14.90
C GLN A 74 6.04 -1.25 13.63
N LEU A 75 5.04 -1.15 12.75
CA LEU A 75 5.04 -1.92 11.51
C LEU A 75 6.18 -1.50 10.56
N PRO A 76 6.75 -2.41 9.75
CA PRO A 76 7.80 -2.02 8.82
C PRO A 76 7.34 -1.04 7.74
N GLY A 77 8.29 -0.34 7.12
CA GLY A 77 8.04 0.53 5.96
C GLY A 77 7.38 -0.22 4.81
N GLY A 78 6.41 0.42 4.14
CA GLY A 78 5.64 -0.21 3.07
C GLY A 78 4.56 -1.20 3.54
N SER A 79 4.27 -1.27 4.84
CA SER A 79 3.13 -2.06 5.34
C SER A 79 1.80 -1.53 4.81
N THR A 80 0.87 -2.45 4.57
CA THR A 80 -0.49 -2.17 4.10
C THR A 80 -1.49 -2.69 5.12
N ILE A 81 -2.42 -1.84 5.53
CA ILE A 81 -3.45 -2.17 6.52
C ILE A 81 -4.84 -1.90 5.96
N LEU A 82 -5.83 -2.61 6.51
CA LEU A 82 -7.23 -2.32 6.38
C LEU A 82 -7.72 -1.66 7.68
N ALA A 83 -8.02 -0.38 7.65
CA ALA A 83 -8.57 0.37 8.78
C ALA A 83 -10.10 0.45 8.66
N LEU A 84 -10.80 0.29 9.81
CA LEU A 84 -12.26 0.49 9.99
C LEU A 84 -13.18 0.03 8.83
N PRO A 85 -13.87 -1.12 8.96
CA PRO A 85 -14.87 -1.55 7.99
C PRO A 85 -15.96 -0.49 7.77
N GLY A 86 -16.12 0.01 6.55
CA GLY A 86 -17.24 0.88 6.15
C GLY A 86 -16.90 2.35 5.83
N ALA A 87 -15.69 2.83 6.12
CA ALA A 87 -15.24 4.16 5.68
C ALA A 87 -14.83 4.16 4.19
N ARG A 88 -14.82 5.34 3.53
CA ARG A 88 -14.11 5.51 2.25
C ARG A 88 -12.60 5.51 2.53
N GLY A 89 -11.79 4.91 1.66
CA GLY A 89 -10.33 4.79 1.86
C GLY A 89 -9.99 3.83 2.98
N ARG A 90 -10.24 2.53 2.79
CA ARG A 90 -10.12 1.54 3.87
C ARG A 90 -8.70 0.99 3.94
N VAL A 91 -8.08 0.82 2.78
CA VAL A 91 -6.69 0.40 2.67
C VAL A 91 -5.76 1.59 2.82
N HIS A 92 -4.88 1.51 3.81
CA HIS A 92 -3.85 2.51 4.08
C HIS A 92 -2.47 1.88 3.95
N ARG A 93 -1.54 2.64 3.38
CA ARG A 93 -0.13 2.28 3.24
C ARG A 93 0.71 3.16 4.14
N ARG A 94 1.68 2.56 4.81
CA ARG A 94 2.65 3.29 5.62
C ARG A 94 3.60 4.05 4.69
N LEU A 95 3.67 5.36 4.89
CA LEU A 95 4.69 6.21 4.29
C LEU A 95 5.97 6.13 5.11
N VAL A 96 7.11 6.09 4.44
CA VAL A 96 8.43 6.18 5.05
C VAL A 96 8.99 7.54 4.71
N PHE A 97 9.40 8.29 5.73
CA PHE A 97 10.10 9.56 5.59
C PHE A 97 11.55 9.37 6.06
N ASP A 98 12.43 10.29 5.66
CA ASP A 98 13.83 10.28 6.08
C ASP A 98 13.99 10.42 7.61
N ASP A 99 13.01 11.05 8.26
CA ASP A 99 12.90 11.05 9.72
C ASP A 99 12.09 9.81 10.19
N PRO A 100 12.74 8.84 10.86
CA PRO A 100 12.06 7.64 11.35
C PRO A 100 11.05 7.93 12.48
N ALA A 101 11.08 9.12 13.09
CA ALA A 101 10.09 9.56 14.06
C ALA A 101 8.77 10.00 13.39
N LEU A 102 8.79 10.29 12.09
CA LEU A 102 7.59 10.64 11.32
C LEU A 102 6.96 9.38 10.73
N VAL A 103 5.83 8.97 11.28
CA VAL A 103 5.00 7.90 10.74
C VAL A 103 3.69 8.48 10.23
N ALA A 104 3.41 8.26 8.94
CA ALA A 104 2.12 8.62 8.37
C ALA A 104 1.56 7.48 7.53
N TRP A 105 0.25 7.49 7.36
CA TRP A 105 -0.49 6.49 6.62
C TRP A 105 -1.29 7.19 5.54
N SER A 106 -1.20 6.74 4.29
CA SER A 106 -1.98 7.28 3.18
C SER A 106 -2.91 6.23 2.62
N ASP A 107 -4.16 6.60 2.36
CA ASP A 107 -5.04 5.80 1.50
C ASP A 107 -4.75 6.04 0.00
N LEU A 108 -5.49 5.35 -0.86
CA LEU A 108 -5.41 5.49 -2.31
C LEU A 108 -5.99 6.82 -2.85
N TYR A 109 -6.64 7.62 -2.00
CA TYR A 109 -7.12 8.96 -2.35
C TYR A 109 -6.08 10.04 -2.01
N GLY A 110 -4.87 9.65 -1.57
CA GLY A 110 -3.82 10.57 -1.10
C GLY A 110 -4.11 11.17 0.27
N THR A 111 -5.11 10.64 0.99
CA THR A 111 -5.50 11.17 2.28
C THR A 111 -4.59 10.63 3.36
N VAL A 112 -3.86 11.54 4.01
CA VAL A 112 -2.94 11.18 5.11
C VAL A 112 -3.65 11.14 6.46
N ARG A 113 -3.31 10.14 7.27
CA ARG A 113 -3.87 9.89 8.61
C ARG A 113 -2.77 9.50 9.59
N ALA A 114 -2.95 9.93 10.84
CA ALA A 114 -2.15 9.46 11.97
C ALA A 114 -2.63 8.06 12.42
N ALA A 115 -1.72 7.23 12.95
CA ALA A 115 -2.01 5.86 13.35
C ALA A 115 -3.22 5.73 14.32
N ARG A 116 -3.35 6.67 15.27
CA ARG A 116 -4.48 6.71 16.22
C ARG A 116 -5.87 6.82 15.58
N MET A 117 -5.95 7.32 14.35
CA MET A 117 -7.22 7.47 13.61
C MET A 117 -7.59 6.19 12.84
N LEU A 118 -6.68 5.22 12.77
CA LEU A 118 -6.79 4.02 11.94
C LEU A 118 -7.00 2.75 12.75
N VAL A 119 -6.94 2.83 14.08
CA VAL A 119 -7.24 1.70 14.95
C VAL A 119 -8.75 1.59 15.20
N PRO A 120 -9.30 0.36 15.25
CA PRO A 120 -8.64 -0.91 14.97
C PRO A 120 -8.33 -1.12 13.48
N ALA A 121 -7.23 -1.81 13.20
CA ALA A 121 -6.78 -2.13 11.85
C ALA A 121 -6.40 -3.61 11.70
N VAL A 122 -6.51 -4.12 10.50
CA VAL A 122 -6.05 -5.47 10.11
C VAL A 122 -4.84 -5.34 9.20
N VAL A 123 -3.77 -6.08 9.47
CA VAL A 123 -2.57 -6.10 8.64
C VAL A 123 -2.83 -6.95 7.41
N LEU A 124 -2.87 -6.32 6.24
CA LEU A 124 -3.03 -7.01 4.95
C LEU A 124 -1.68 -7.49 4.41
N GLU A 125 -0.65 -6.69 4.58
CA GLU A 125 0.72 -7.05 4.22
C GLU A 125 1.69 -6.35 5.18
N ARG A 126 2.59 -7.13 5.78
CA ARG A 126 3.74 -6.57 6.48
C ARG A 126 4.75 -6.11 5.44
N GLY A 127 5.10 -4.83 5.51
CA GLY A 127 6.18 -4.27 4.71
C GLY A 127 7.51 -4.92 5.05
N ARG A 128 8.56 -4.52 4.33
CA ARG A 128 9.91 -4.99 4.66
C ARG A 128 10.52 -4.10 5.73
N ALA A 129 11.24 -4.71 6.67
CA ALA A 129 12.18 -3.94 7.46
C ALA A 129 13.12 -3.25 6.47
N ALA A 130 13.30 -1.94 6.62
CA ALA A 130 14.32 -1.22 5.86
C ALA A 130 15.68 -1.79 6.30
N HIS A 131 16.14 -2.85 5.62
CA HIS A 131 17.56 -3.12 5.60
C HIS A 131 18.15 -1.98 4.78
N LEU A 132 18.82 -1.06 5.48
CA LEU A 132 19.73 -0.08 4.92
C LEU A 132 20.62 -0.78 3.88
N GLU A 133 20.28 -0.66 2.61
CA GLU A 133 21.27 -0.78 1.55
C GLU A 133 22.06 0.52 1.55
N VAL A 134 23.10 0.57 2.39
CA VAL A 134 24.16 1.55 2.25
C VAL A 134 24.83 1.28 0.91
N GLN A 135 24.43 2.00 -0.13
CA GLN A 135 25.28 2.15 -1.32
C GLN A 135 26.43 3.06 -0.93
N VAL A 136 27.52 2.47 -0.45
CA VAL A 136 28.83 3.12 -0.46
C VAL A 136 29.19 3.32 -1.93
N ARG A 137 29.30 4.58 -2.36
CA ARG A 137 30.15 4.96 -3.49
C ARG A 137 31.40 5.61 -2.96
#